data_AF-A0A2A4K0Z1-F1
#
_entry.id   AF-A0A2A4K0Z1-F1
#
_cell.length_a   1.000
_cell.length_b   1.000
_cell.length_c   1.000
_cell.angle_alpha   90.00
_cell.angle_beta   90.00
_cell.angle_gamma   90.00
#
_symmetry.space_group_name_H-M   'P 1'
#
loop_
_entity.id
_entity.type
_entity.pdbx_description
1 polymer ?
#
loop_
_entity_poly.entity_id
_entity_poly.type
_entity_poly.pdbx_seq_one_letter_code
_entity_poly.pdbx_strand_id
1 'polypeptide(L)'
;VEEIREMIDKIQANVEEVKKKHSAILSAPQSDEKTKHELEDLMADVKKTANKVRGKLKHIEQNIEQEEHSNKSSADLRIRKTQHSTLSRKFVEVMTEYNRTQTDYRDRCKSRIQRQLEITGRATTDDELEEMLEQGNSAVFTQGIIMETQQAKQTLADIEARHADIIKLETSIRELHDMFMDMAMLVESQGEMIDRIEYHVEHAVDYVQTATQDTKKALKYQSKARRGELIDRIEYHVTQATDYVDYGRVELRKAGEYAAKARKVTHHITVPRLARRLLLNYQTAFYLWELCRLAARPPCGDTCKAYCCMLTTSHSPLQKKIMILVCLLVLGIVVVGYVCSYLI
;
A
#
# COMPACT_ATOMS: atom_id res chain seq x y z
N VAL A 1 -8.05 -14.57 -16.04
CA VAL A 1 -8.98 -13.52 -16.51
C VAL A 1 -8.72 -13.20 -17.97
N GLU A 2 -7.54 -12.71 -18.35
CA GLU A 2 -7.24 -12.38 -19.77
C GLU A 2 -7.44 -13.57 -20.71
N GLU A 3 -6.95 -14.76 -20.37
CA GLU A 3 -7.18 -15.96 -21.18
C GLU A 3 -8.67 -16.26 -21.41
N ILE A 4 -9.54 -15.99 -20.43
CA ILE A 4 -11.00 -16.16 -20.60
C ILE A 4 -11.55 -15.11 -21.55
N ARG A 5 -11.07 -13.86 -21.46
CA ARG A 5 -11.46 -12.78 -22.38
C ARG A 5 -11.07 -13.11 -23.81
N GLU A 6 -9.83 -13.51 -24.04
CA GLU A 6 -9.32 -13.90 -25.36
C GLU A 6 -10.14 -15.07 -25.95
N MET A 7 -10.51 -16.05 -25.13
CA MET A 7 -11.37 -17.14 -25.58
C MET A 7 -12.79 -16.66 -25.93
N ILE A 8 -13.38 -15.76 -25.15
CA ILE A 8 -14.69 -15.17 -25.46
C ILE A 8 -14.62 -14.35 -26.76
N ASP A 9 -13.57 -13.55 -26.94
CA ASP A 9 -13.35 -12.75 -28.15
C ASP A 9 -13.13 -13.65 -29.38
N LYS A 10 -12.43 -14.79 -29.21
CA LYS A 10 -12.32 -15.81 -30.26
C LYS A 10 -13.68 -16.41 -30.62
N ILE A 11 -14.52 -16.72 -29.63
CA ILE A 11 -15.89 -17.21 -29.91
C ILE A 11 -16.65 -16.15 -30.70
N GLN A 12 -16.62 -14.89 -30.27
CA GLN A 12 -17.30 -13.80 -30.97
C GLN A 12 -16.84 -13.67 -32.44
N ALA A 13 -15.54 -13.73 -32.69
CA ALA A 13 -15.00 -13.72 -34.05
C ALA A 13 -15.48 -14.93 -34.88
N ASN A 14 -15.48 -16.13 -34.29
CA ASN A 14 -15.98 -17.33 -34.96
C ASN A 14 -17.49 -17.24 -35.27
N VAL A 15 -18.29 -16.65 -34.37
CA VAL A 15 -19.74 -16.43 -34.60
C VAL A 15 -19.97 -15.55 -35.83
N GLU A 16 -19.18 -14.49 -35.99
CA GLU A 16 -19.26 -13.63 -37.18
C GLU A 16 -18.86 -14.36 -38.47
N GLU A 17 -17.85 -15.24 -38.42
CA GLU A 17 -17.50 -16.08 -39.56
C GLU A 17 -18.58 -17.11 -39.88
N VAL A 18 -19.21 -17.71 -38.86
CA VAL A 18 -20.36 -18.62 -39.02
C VAL A 18 -21.50 -17.91 -39.76
N LYS A 19 -21.84 -16.67 -39.39
CA LYS A 19 -22.85 -15.85 -40.11
C LYS A 19 -22.52 -15.70 -41.59
N LYS A 20 -21.26 -15.41 -41.93
CA LYS A 20 -20.81 -15.26 -43.32
C LYS A 20 -20.93 -16.57 -44.10
N LYS A 21 -20.50 -17.69 -43.51
CA LYS A 21 -20.57 -19.02 -44.13
C LYS A 21 -22.02 -19.47 -44.34
N HIS A 22 -22.89 -19.27 -43.35
CA HIS A 22 -24.33 -19.48 -43.48
C HIS A 22 -24.94 -18.69 -44.64
N SER A 23 -24.59 -17.40 -44.76
CA SER A 23 -25.06 -16.58 -45.89
C SER A 23 -24.54 -17.06 -47.24
N ALA A 24 -23.29 -17.54 -47.31
CA ALA A 24 -22.69 -18.07 -48.53
C ALA A 24 -23.32 -19.41 -48.96
N ILE A 25 -23.64 -20.28 -48.01
CA ILE A 25 -24.30 -21.56 -48.27
C ILE A 25 -25.73 -21.33 -48.81
N LEU A 26 -26.43 -20.31 -48.33
CA LEU A 26 -27.77 -19.97 -48.82
C LEU A 26 -27.77 -19.18 -50.13
N SER A 27 -26.66 -18.59 -50.58
CA SER A 27 -26.65 -17.84 -51.84
C SER A 27 -26.51 -18.74 -53.07
N ALA A 28 -26.00 -19.96 -52.91
CA ALA A 28 -25.80 -20.93 -53.98
C ALA A 28 -26.74 -22.15 -53.86
N PRO A 29 -27.36 -22.63 -54.97
CA PRO A 29 -28.16 -23.86 -54.97
C PRO A 29 -27.35 -25.11 -54.64
N GLN A 30 -26.09 -25.15 -55.08
CA GLN A 30 -25.10 -26.14 -54.64
C GLN A 30 -23.98 -25.41 -53.93
N SER A 31 -23.99 -25.49 -52.60
CA SER A 31 -22.92 -24.96 -51.76
C SER A 31 -21.64 -25.76 -51.99
N ASP A 32 -20.51 -25.07 -52.10
CA ASP A 32 -19.19 -25.69 -52.13
C ASP A 32 -18.96 -26.53 -50.85
N GLU A 33 -18.57 -27.79 -51.03
CA GLU A 33 -18.30 -28.73 -49.94
C GLU A 33 -17.21 -28.20 -49.01
N LYS A 34 -16.26 -27.44 -49.56
CA LYS A 34 -15.24 -26.74 -48.77
C LYS A 34 -15.86 -25.75 -47.79
N THR A 35 -16.86 -24.98 -48.22
CA THR A 35 -17.52 -23.99 -47.35
C THR A 35 -18.32 -24.67 -46.23
N LYS A 36 -18.91 -25.83 -46.51
CA LYS A 36 -19.57 -26.66 -45.49
C LYS A 36 -18.58 -27.20 -44.46
N HIS A 37 -17.44 -27.74 -44.91
CA HIS A 37 -16.42 -28.23 -44.00
C HIS A 37 -15.85 -27.11 -43.11
N GLU A 38 -15.59 -25.93 -43.68
CA GLU A 38 -15.13 -24.76 -42.92
C GLU A 38 -16.17 -24.31 -41.87
N LEU A 39 -17.47 -24.39 -42.18
CA LEU A 39 -18.54 -24.12 -41.22
C LEU A 39 -18.54 -25.14 -40.07
N GLU A 40 -18.41 -26.43 -40.36
CA GLU A 40 -18.36 -27.48 -39.34
C GLU A 40 -17.15 -27.30 -38.41
N ASP A 41 -15.99 -26.94 -38.96
CA ASP A 41 -14.80 -26.64 -38.19
C ASP A 41 -15.03 -25.45 -37.25
N LEU A 42 -15.64 -24.37 -37.74
CA LEU A 42 -15.98 -23.20 -36.92
C LEU A 42 -16.96 -23.55 -35.79
N MET A 43 -18.00 -24.34 -36.08
CA MET A 43 -18.97 -24.78 -35.07
C MET A 43 -18.30 -25.65 -33.99
N ALA A 44 -17.42 -26.59 -34.40
CA ALA A 44 -16.64 -27.40 -33.47
C ALA A 44 -15.70 -26.54 -32.60
N ASP A 45 -15.08 -25.53 -33.19
CA ASP A 45 -14.18 -24.61 -32.48
C ASP A 45 -14.93 -23.73 -31.48
N VAL A 46 -16.13 -23.22 -31.84
CA VAL A 46 -17.03 -22.50 -30.93
C VAL A 46 -17.39 -23.40 -29.74
N LYS A 47 -17.86 -24.63 -30.00
CA LYS A 47 -18.21 -25.60 -28.96
C LYS A 47 -17.05 -25.91 -28.03
N LYS A 48 -15.87 -26.17 -28.58
CA LYS A 48 -14.66 -26.49 -27.80
C LYS A 48 -14.22 -25.32 -26.93
N THR A 49 -14.27 -24.10 -27.47
CA THR A 49 -13.84 -22.88 -26.77
C THR A 49 -14.85 -22.49 -25.70
N ALA A 50 -16.16 -22.60 -25.98
CA ALA A 50 -17.24 -22.36 -25.02
C ALA A 50 -17.14 -23.31 -23.81
N ASN A 51 -16.88 -24.59 -24.03
CA ASN A 51 -16.70 -25.55 -22.94
C ASN A 51 -15.47 -25.24 -22.06
N LYS A 52 -14.38 -24.76 -22.66
CA LYS A 52 -13.20 -24.30 -21.89
C LYS A 52 -13.51 -23.05 -21.06
N VAL A 53 -14.20 -22.07 -21.63
CA VAL A 53 -14.63 -20.86 -20.92
C VAL A 53 -15.53 -21.25 -19.74
N ARG A 54 -16.54 -22.08 -19.98
CA ARG A 54 -17.44 -22.62 -18.94
C ARG A 54 -16.67 -23.29 -17.80
N GLY A 55 -15.74 -24.19 -18.11
CA GLY A 55 -14.93 -24.88 -17.11
C GLY A 55 -14.07 -23.92 -16.27
N LYS A 56 -13.47 -22.90 -16.89
CA LYS A 56 -12.68 -21.90 -16.17
C LYS A 56 -13.55 -20.97 -15.30
N LEU A 57 -14.74 -20.58 -15.76
CA LEU A 57 -15.68 -19.79 -14.97
C LEU A 57 -16.14 -20.57 -13.73
N LYS A 58 -16.58 -21.83 -13.89
CA LYS A 58 -16.92 -22.71 -12.76
C LYS A 58 -15.76 -22.88 -11.76
N HIS A 59 -14.52 -22.98 -12.24
CA HIS A 59 -13.37 -23.06 -11.34
C HIS A 59 -13.15 -21.76 -10.54
N ILE A 60 -13.36 -20.59 -11.14
CA ILE A 60 -13.28 -19.31 -10.43
C ILE A 60 -14.39 -19.20 -9.38
N GLU A 61 -15.61 -19.61 -9.71
CA GLU A 61 -16.74 -19.66 -8.77
C GLU A 61 -16.43 -20.53 -7.55
N GLN A 62 -15.97 -21.77 -7.75
CA GLN A 62 -15.61 -22.67 -6.65
C GLN A 62 -14.53 -22.08 -5.74
N ASN A 63 -13.55 -21.37 -6.32
CA ASN A 63 -12.52 -20.69 -5.54
C ASN A 63 -13.08 -19.52 -4.72
N ILE A 64 -14.06 -18.78 -5.28
CA ILE A 64 -14.77 -17.70 -4.57
C ILE A 64 -15.54 -18.28 -3.37
N GLU A 65 -16.32 -19.34 -3.58
CA GLU A 65 -17.11 -19.98 -2.52
C GLU A 65 -16.21 -20.49 -1.38
N GLN A 66 -15.09 -21.15 -1.70
CA GLN A 66 -14.13 -21.63 -0.70
C GLN A 66 -13.53 -20.49 0.14
N GLU A 67 -13.19 -19.37 -0.49
CA GLU A 67 -12.63 -18.22 0.21
C GLU A 67 -13.66 -17.50 1.09
N GLU A 68 -14.93 -17.44 0.67
CA GLU A 68 -16.02 -16.91 1.49
C GLU A 68 -16.21 -17.70 2.78
N HIS A 69 -16.15 -19.03 2.72
CA HIS A 69 -16.29 -19.90 3.90
C HIS A 69 -15.16 -19.70 4.92
N SER A 70 -14.01 -19.19 4.47
CA SER A 70 -12.87 -18.86 5.34
C SER A 70 -12.98 -17.48 6.02
N ASN A 71 -14.09 -16.73 5.81
CA ASN A 71 -14.35 -15.39 6.33
C ASN A 71 -13.26 -14.34 6.00
N LYS A 72 -12.46 -14.59 4.96
CA LYS A 72 -11.46 -13.64 4.46
C LYS A 72 -12.09 -12.71 3.43
N SER A 73 -12.88 -11.73 3.89
CA SER A 73 -13.32 -10.63 3.03
C SER A 73 -12.14 -9.72 2.66
N SER A 74 -11.40 -10.12 1.62
CA SER A 74 -10.22 -9.42 1.12
C SER A 74 -10.54 -8.59 -0.13
N ALA A 75 -9.71 -7.59 -0.42
CA ALA A 75 -9.78 -6.86 -1.69
C ALA A 75 -9.64 -7.81 -2.90
N ASP A 76 -8.82 -8.85 -2.76
CA ASP A 76 -8.57 -9.87 -3.78
C ASP A 76 -9.82 -10.72 -4.08
N LEU A 77 -10.57 -11.12 -3.05
CA LEU A 77 -11.86 -11.81 -3.20
C LEU A 77 -12.90 -10.95 -3.94
N ARG A 78 -12.97 -9.64 -3.63
CA ARG A 78 -13.86 -8.70 -4.34
C ARG A 78 -13.49 -8.58 -5.81
N ILE A 79 -12.21 -8.44 -6.13
CA ILE A 79 -11.73 -8.38 -7.52
C ILE A 79 -12.09 -9.66 -8.27
N ARG A 80 -11.88 -10.85 -7.67
CA ARG A 80 -12.26 -12.13 -8.28
C ARG A 80 -13.75 -12.19 -8.59
N LYS A 81 -14.62 -11.80 -7.66
CA LYS A 81 -16.08 -11.74 -7.84
C LYS A 81 -16.50 -10.81 -8.97
N THR A 82 -15.97 -9.59 -9.01
CA THR A 82 -16.26 -8.64 -10.10
C THR A 82 -15.82 -9.19 -11.45
N GLN A 83 -14.61 -9.75 -11.54
CA GLN A 83 -14.11 -10.31 -12.80
C GLN A 83 -14.94 -11.51 -13.25
N HIS A 84 -15.28 -12.42 -12.34
CA HIS A 84 -16.16 -13.55 -12.65
C HIS A 84 -17.50 -13.08 -13.22
N SER A 85 -18.13 -12.08 -12.61
CA SER A 85 -19.41 -11.54 -13.06
C SER A 85 -19.35 -10.89 -14.43
N THR A 86 -18.37 -10.02 -14.65
CA THR A 86 -18.18 -9.35 -15.95
C THR A 86 -17.92 -10.37 -17.06
N LEU A 87 -17.08 -11.38 -16.81
CA LEU A 87 -16.77 -12.42 -17.79
C LEU A 87 -17.98 -13.33 -18.06
N SER A 88 -18.73 -13.70 -17.03
CA SER A 88 -19.94 -14.53 -17.15
C SER A 88 -21.00 -13.83 -17.99
N ARG A 89 -21.24 -12.54 -17.74
CA ARG A 89 -22.19 -11.73 -18.52
C ARG A 89 -21.77 -11.65 -19.99
N LYS A 90 -20.50 -11.34 -20.27
CA LYS A 90 -19.98 -11.26 -21.63
C LYS A 90 -20.05 -12.62 -22.35
N PHE A 91 -19.77 -13.71 -21.65
CA PHE A 91 -19.88 -15.06 -22.21
C PHE A 91 -21.33 -15.39 -22.59
N VAL A 92 -22.29 -15.13 -21.70
CA VAL A 92 -23.72 -15.34 -21.99
C VAL A 92 -24.16 -14.51 -23.19
N GLU A 93 -23.78 -13.22 -23.26
CA GLU A 93 -24.10 -12.34 -24.39
C GLU A 93 -23.63 -12.93 -25.73
N VAL A 94 -22.37 -13.37 -25.81
CA VAL A 94 -21.80 -13.96 -27.04
C VAL A 94 -22.49 -15.28 -27.39
N MET A 95 -22.81 -16.11 -26.41
CA MET A 95 -23.51 -17.39 -26.66
C MET A 95 -24.96 -17.19 -27.07
N THR A 96 -25.64 -16.17 -26.54
CA THR A 96 -26.99 -15.78 -26.98
C THR A 96 -26.99 -15.32 -28.43
N GLU A 97 -25.99 -14.54 -28.84
CA GLU A 97 -25.83 -14.12 -30.23
C GLU A 97 -25.52 -15.31 -31.17
N TYR A 98 -24.74 -16.29 -30.70
CA TYR A 98 -24.53 -17.54 -31.44
C TYR A 98 -25.84 -18.32 -31.61
N ASN A 99 -26.64 -18.48 -30.55
CA ASN A 99 -27.94 -19.16 -30.62
C ASN A 99 -28.91 -18.46 -31.59
N ARG A 100 -28.93 -17.12 -31.55
CA ARG A 100 -29.71 -16.30 -32.50
C ARG A 100 -29.26 -16.56 -33.93
N THR A 101 -27.96 -16.59 -34.19
CA THR A 101 -27.39 -16.89 -35.51
C THR A 101 -27.82 -18.27 -36.03
N GLN A 102 -27.81 -19.29 -35.17
CA GLN A 102 -28.24 -20.65 -35.53
C GLN A 102 -29.74 -20.70 -35.84
N THR A 103 -30.57 -20.04 -35.03
CA THR A 103 -32.02 -19.96 -35.22
C THR A 103 -32.39 -19.23 -36.51
N ASP A 104 -31.78 -18.07 -36.75
CA ASP A 104 -31.98 -17.30 -37.98
C ASP A 104 -31.60 -18.10 -39.23
N TYR A 105 -30.53 -18.91 -39.17
CA TYR A 105 -30.14 -19.78 -40.29
C TYR A 105 -31.12 -20.95 -40.48
N ARG A 106 -31.60 -21.56 -39.39
CA ARG A 106 -32.62 -22.61 -39.40
C ARG A 106 -33.91 -22.14 -40.08
N ASP A 107 -34.39 -20.95 -39.73
CA ASP A 107 -35.61 -20.38 -40.32
C ASP A 107 -35.44 -20.06 -41.82
N ARG A 108 -34.25 -19.62 -42.23
CA ARG A 108 -33.92 -19.43 -43.65
C ARG A 108 -33.87 -20.76 -44.42
N CYS A 109 -33.35 -21.82 -43.82
CA CYS A 109 -33.39 -23.17 -44.39
C CYS A 109 -34.84 -23.65 -44.54
N LYS A 110 -35.68 -23.50 -43.52
CA LYS A 110 -37.11 -23.81 -43.56
C LYS A 110 -37.80 -23.07 -44.70
N SER A 111 -37.62 -21.75 -44.78
CA SER A 111 -38.18 -20.90 -45.85
C SER A 111 -37.75 -21.34 -47.25
N ARG A 112 -36.50 -21.81 -47.40
CA ARG A 112 -36.01 -22.36 -48.68
C ARG A 112 -36.69 -23.68 -49.03
N ILE A 113 -36.82 -24.60 -48.08
CA ILE A 113 -37.53 -25.87 -48.30
C ILE A 113 -38.97 -25.61 -48.72
N GLN A 114 -39.67 -24.69 -48.04
CA GLN A 114 -41.04 -24.32 -48.38
C GLN A 114 -41.14 -23.86 -49.84
N ARG A 115 -40.28 -22.92 -50.25
CA ARG A 115 -40.24 -22.41 -51.62
C ARG A 115 -39.94 -23.50 -52.66
N GLN A 116 -39.07 -24.44 -52.31
CA GLN A 116 -38.75 -25.58 -53.19
C GLN A 116 -39.94 -26.54 -53.33
N LEU A 117 -40.69 -26.80 -52.27
CA LEU A 117 -41.92 -27.60 -52.32
C LEU A 117 -43.01 -26.93 -53.19
N GLU A 118 -43.17 -25.61 -53.07
CA GLU A 118 -44.08 -24.84 -53.93
C GLU A 118 -43.73 -24.95 -55.42
N ILE A 119 -42.44 -24.93 -55.78
CA ILE A 119 -41.97 -25.11 -57.16
C ILE A 119 -42.35 -26.49 -57.71
N THR A 120 -42.35 -27.51 -56.85
CA THR A 120 -42.78 -28.88 -57.22
C THR A 120 -44.31 -29.05 -57.26
N GLY A 121 -45.07 -27.99 -56.96
CA GLY A 121 -46.53 -28.00 -56.97
C GLY A 121 -47.17 -28.47 -55.66
N ARG A 122 -46.38 -28.63 -54.58
CA ARG A 122 -46.87 -28.99 -53.25
C ARG A 122 -46.92 -27.75 -52.36
N ALA A 123 -48.08 -27.10 -52.32
CA ALA A 123 -48.32 -26.04 -51.34
C ALA A 123 -48.33 -26.67 -49.94
N THR A 124 -47.50 -26.14 -49.04
CA THR A 124 -47.34 -26.64 -47.66
C THR A 124 -47.43 -25.46 -46.72
N THR A 125 -48.29 -25.56 -45.70
CA THR A 125 -48.39 -24.54 -44.66
C THR A 125 -47.15 -24.56 -43.76
N ASP A 126 -46.93 -23.48 -43.00
CA ASP A 126 -45.76 -23.40 -42.11
C ASP A 126 -45.80 -24.46 -41.00
N ASP A 127 -46.99 -24.76 -40.49
CA ASP A 127 -47.22 -25.78 -39.46
C ASP A 127 -47.00 -27.20 -39.99
N GLU A 128 -47.54 -27.51 -41.18
CA GLU A 128 -47.30 -28.80 -41.85
C GLU A 128 -45.82 -29.00 -42.16
N LEU A 129 -45.12 -27.95 -42.59
CA LEU A 129 -43.69 -28.03 -42.86
C LEU A 129 -42.87 -28.27 -41.58
N GLU A 130 -43.26 -27.64 -40.47
CA GLU A 130 -42.65 -27.88 -39.17
C GLU A 130 -42.82 -29.34 -38.74
N GLU A 131 -44.04 -29.89 -38.85
CA GLU A 131 -44.32 -31.30 -38.54
C GLU A 131 -43.49 -32.25 -39.42
N MET A 132 -43.32 -31.93 -40.71
CA MET A 132 -42.47 -32.70 -41.61
C MET A 132 -40.99 -32.68 -41.20
N LEU A 133 -40.49 -31.57 -40.65
CA LEU A 133 -39.12 -31.45 -40.14
C LEU A 133 -38.95 -32.24 -38.83
N GLU A 134 -39.92 -32.18 -37.92
CA GLU A 134 -39.90 -32.88 -36.62
C GLU A 134 -39.90 -34.41 -36.77
N GLN A 135 -40.54 -34.94 -37.82
CA GLN A 135 -40.55 -36.38 -38.11
C GLN A 135 -39.15 -36.94 -38.44
N GLY A 136 -38.19 -36.09 -38.81
CA GLY A 136 -36.79 -36.48 -39.07
C GLY A 136 -36.59 -37.42 -40.26
N ASN A 137 -37.64 -37.69 -41.03
CA ASN A 137 -37.61 -38.61 -42.17
C ASN A 137 -37.56 -37.84 -43.49
N SER A 138 -36.38 -37.83 -44.14
CA SER A 138 -36.18 -37.15 -45.43
C SER A 138 -37.12 -37.66 -46.54
N ALA A 139 -37.65 -38.88 -46.44
CA ALA A 139 -38.59 -39.43 -47.42
C ALA A 139 -39.96 -38.70 -47.42
N VAL A 140 -40.30 -37.98 -46.34
CA VAL A 140 -41.56 -37.21 -46.25
C VAL A 140 -41.60 -36.09 -47.29
N PHE A 141 -40.44 -35.57 -47.68
CA PHE A 141 -40.30 -34.57 -48.74
C PHE A 141 -40.41 -35.16 -50.15
N THR A 142 -40.05 -36.44 -50.33
CA THR A 142 -40.10 -37.10 -51.64
C THR A 142 -41.49 -37.66 -51.96
N GLN A 143 -42.32 -37.86 -50.94
CA GLN A 143 -43.68 -38.37 -51.07
C GLN A 143 -44.59 -37.37 -51.80
N GLY A 144 -45.04 -37.74 -53.00
CA GLY A 144 -45.92 -36.94 -53.85
C GLY A 144 -45.21 -36.09 -54.92
N ILE A 145 -43.87 -36.10 -54.98
CA ILE A 145 -43.12 -35.40 -56.04
C ILE A 145 -42.87 -36.36 -57.21
N ILE A 146 -43.37 -36.01 -58.40
CA ILE A 146 -43.12 -36.77 -59.63
C ILE A 146 -41.66 -36.54 -60.08
N MET A 147 -40.79 -37.53 -59.86
CA MET A 147 -39.34 -37.45 -60.16
C MET A 147 -38.98 -37.57 -61.66
N GLU A 148 -39.91 -37.29 -62.57
CA GLU A 148 -39.72 -37.48 -64.01
C GLU A 148 -38.86 -36.38 -64.64
N THR A 149 -38.82 -35.18 -64.05
CA THR A 149 -38.04 -34.06 -64.58
C THR A 149 -36.69 -33.91 -63.87
N GLN A 150 -35.67 -33.48 -64.62
CA GLN A 150 -34.36 -33.16 -64.05
C GLN A 150 -34.46 -32.03 -63.01
N GLN A 151 -35.42 -31.11 -63.21
CA GLN A 151 -35.72 -30.03 -62.28
C GLN A 151 -36.25 -30.55 -60.94
N ALA A 152 -37.20 -31.50 -60.95
CA ALA A 152 -37.71 -32.11 -59.71
C ALA A 152 -36.61 -32.84 -58.93
N LYS A 153 -35.70 -33.53 -59.62
CA LYS A 153 -34.54 -34.19 -58.98
C LYS A 153 -33.60 -33.18 -58.32
N GLN A 154 -33.33 -32.06 -58.97
CA GLN A 154 -32.47 -31.01 -58.43
C GLN A 154 -33.11 -30.32 -57.22
N THR A 155 -34.41 -30.03 -57.28
CA THR A 155 -35.17 -29.45 -56.17
C THR A 155 -35.16 -30.37 -54.95
N LEU A 156 -35.36 -31.67 -55.16
CA LEU A 156 -35.35 -32.67 -54.09
C LEU A 156 -33.96 -32.78 -53.44
N ALA A 157 -32.89 -32.76 -54.22
CA ALA A 157 -31.52 -32.73 -53.70
C ALA A 157 -31.21 -31.47 -52.87
N ASP A 158 -31.74 -30.30 -53.25
CA ASP A 158 -31.62 -29.07 -52.43
C ASP A 158 -32.41 -29.21 -51.12
N ILE A 159 -33.65 -29.73 -51.16
CA ILE A 159 -34.46 -29.97 -49.96
C ILE A 159 -33.72 -30.90 -48.98
N GLU A 160 -33.21 -32.03 -49.47
CA GLU A 160 -32.45 -32.99 -48.64
C GLU A 160 -31.21 -32.36 -48.04
N ALA A 161 -30.47 -31.55 -48.81
CA ALA A 161 -29.29 -30.84 -48.31
C ALA A 161 -29.66 -29.82 -47.22
N ARG A 162 -30.75 -29.06 -47.38
CA ARG A 162 -31.23 -28.10 -46.37
C ARG A 162 -31.75 -28.80 -45.12
N HIS A 163 -32.44 -29.92 -45.27
CA HIS A 163 -32.92 -30.72 -44.14
C HIS A 163 -31.75 -31.28 -43.32
N ALA A 164 -30.70 -31.80 -43.98
CA ALA A 164 -29.48 -32.24 -43.32
C ALA A 164 -28.79 -31.10 -42.55
N ASP A 165 -28.77 -29.88 -43.11
CA ASP A 165 -28.28 -28.70 -42.40
C ASP A 165 -29.12 -28.43 -41.13
N ILE A 166 -30.45 -28.44 -41.22
CA ILE A 166 -31.35 -28.23 -40.06
C ILE A 166 -31.06 -29.22 -38.92
N ILE A 167 -30.91 -30.51 -39.22
CA ILE A 167 -30.61 -31.54 -38.22
C ILE A 167 -29.28 -31.25 -37.48
N LYS A 168 -28.26 -30.78 -38.21
CA LYS A 168 -26.97 -30.38 -37.61
C LYS A 168 -27.13 -29.17 -36.68
N LEU A 169 -27.93 -28.17 -37.10
CA LEU A 169 -28.21 -26.98 -36.28
C LEU A 169 -28.96 -27.35 -35.00
N GLU A 170 -29.99 -28.20 -35.08
CA GLU A 170 -30.76 -28.62 -33.92
C GLU A 170 -29.91 -29.37 -32.90
N THR A 171 -28.97 -30.19 -33.38
CA THR A 171 -27.97 -30.84 -32.52
C THR A 171 -27.09 -29.78 -31.84
N SER A 172 -26.61 -28.79 -32.57
CA SER A 172 -25.81 -27.69 -32.00
C SER A 172 -26.61 -26.87 -30.97
N ILE A 173 -27.87 -26.52 -31.26
CA ILE A 173 -28.75 -25.75 -30.37
C ILE A 173 -29.06 -26.54 -29.10
N ARG A 174 -29.30 -27.85 -29.20
CA ARG A 174 -29.50 -28.72 -28.02
C ARG A 174 -28.28 -28.74 -27.11
N GLU A 175 -27.08 -28.77 -27.67
CA GLU A 175 -25.84 -28.66 -26.89
C GLU A 175 -25.65 -27.28 -26.25
N LEU A 176 -26.11 -26.20 -26.91
CA LEU A 176 -26.13 -24.86 -26.32
C LEU A 176 -27.09 -24.77 -25.14
N HIS A 177 -28.26 -25.42 -25.24
CA HIS A 177 -29.27 -25.42 -24.19
C HIS A 177 -28.70 -25.95 -22.86
N ASP A 178 -27.96 -27.05 -22.90
CA ASP A 178 -27.30 -27.59 -21.70
C ASP A 178 -26.30 -26.59 -21.09
N MET A 179 -25.59 -25.82 -21.91
CA MET A 179 -24.72 -24.75 -21.42
C MET A 179 -25.51 -23.56 -20.85
N PHE A 180 -26.64 -23.18 -21.44
CA PHE A 180 -27.48 -22.09 -20.94
C PHE A 180 -28.12 -22.41 -19.60
N MET A 181 -28.56 -23.65 -19.37
CA MET A 181 -29.13 -24.07 -18.08
C MET A 181 -28.10 -23.94 -16.96
N ASP A 182 -26.86 -24.35 -17.22
CA ASP A 182 -25.74 -24.17 -16.30
C ASP A 182 -25.46 -22.67 -16.03
N MET A 183 -25.47 -21.82 -17.06
CA MET A 183 -25.13 -20.39 -16.93
C MET A 183 -26.26 -19.54 -16.36
N ALA A 184 -27.52 -19.91 -16.55
CA ALA A 184 -28.67 -19.21 -15.98
C ALA A 184 -28.59 -19.22 -14.44
N MET A 185 -28.26 -20.37 -13.85
CA MET A 185 -28.02 -20.50 -12.41
C MET A 185 -26.85 -19.64 -11.92
N LEU A 186 -25.76 -19.55 -12.72
CA LEU A 186 -24.63 -18.70 -12.38
C LEU A 186 -25.00 -17.22 -12.39
N VAL A 187 -25.74 -16.75 -13.40
CA VAL A 187 -26.02 -15.31 -13.55
C VAL A 187 -27.07 -14.83 -12.54
N GLU A 188 -28.05 -15.67 -12.19
CA GLU A 188 -29.09 -15.34 -11.22
C GLU A 188 -28.54 -15.14 -9.79
N SER A 189 -27.59 -15.98 -9.37
CA SER A 189 -26.94 -15.85 -8.04
C SER A 189 -26.04 -14.62 -7.90
N GLN A 190 -25.66 -13.99 -9.02
CA GLN A 190 -24.70 -12.88 -9.05
C GLN A 190 -25.32 -11.49 -8.91
N GLY A 191 -26.63 -11.33 -9.11
CA GLY A 191 -27.33 -10.04 -9.02
C GLY A 191 -27.19 -9.36 -7.66
N GLU A 192 -27.33 -10.11 -6.55
CA GLU A 192 -27.15 -9.55 -5.21
C GLU A 192 -25.70 -9.21 -4.84
N MET A 193 -24.71 -9.82 -5.51
CA MET A 193 -23.30 -9.72 -5.13
C MET A 193 -22.63 -8.45 -5.71
N ILE A 194 -23.04 -8.01 -6.91
CA ILE A 194 -22.51 -6.80 -7.56
C ILE A 194 -22.84 -5.56 -6.73
N ASP A 195 -24.09 -5.44 -6.26
CA ASP A 195 -24.55 -4.32 -5.41
C ASP A 195 -23.74 -4.21 -4.11
N ARG A 196 -23.34 -5.36 -3.54
CA ARG A 196 -22.47 -5.37 -2.36
C ARG A 196 -21.04 -4.91 -2.67
N ILE A 197 -20.56 -5.07 -3.90
CA ILE A 197 -19.21 -4.63 -4.27
C ILE A 197 -19.16 -3.13 -4.50
N GLU A 198 -20.14 -2.54 -5.20
CA GLU A 198 -20.27 -1.07 -5.27
C GLU A 198 -20.32 -0.47 -3.87
N TYR A 199 -21.17 -1.04 -3.00
CA TYR A 199 -21.24 -0.68 -1.60
C TYR A 199 -19.87 -0.79 -0.90
N HIS A 200 -19.16 -1.91 -1.00
CA HIS A 200 -17.86 -2.06 -0.33
C HIS A 200 -16.72 -1.24 -0.94
N VAL A 201 -16.75 -0.91 -2.23
CA VAL A 201 -15.78 -0.02 -2.88
C VAL A 201 -16.02 1.42 -2.43
N GLU A 202 -17.28 1.86 -2.39
CA GLU A 202 -17.68 3.15 -1.81
C GLU A 202 -17.19 3.27 -0.36
N HIS A 203 -17.46 2.26 0.48
CA HIS A 203 -17.03 2.29 1.88
C HIS A 203 -15.50 2.15 2.06
N ALA A 204 -14.79 1.52 1.12
CA ALA A 204 -13.33 1.45 1.17
C ALA A 204 -12.68 2.84 1.01
N VAL A 205 -13.29 3.71 0.20
CA VAL A 205 -12.88 5.12 0.10
C VAL A 205 -13.07 5.82 1.44
N ASP A 206 -14.20 5.60 2.12
CA ASP A 206 -14.47 6.17 3.44
C ASP A 206 -13.48 5.70 4.52
N TYR A 207 -13.11 4.41 4.52
CA TYR A 207 -12.09 3.87 5.43
C TYR A 207 -10.71 4.48 5.19
N VAL A 208 -10.29 4.62 3.93
CA VAL A 208 -9.00 5.25 3.58
C VAL A 208 -9.01 6.73 3.95
N GLN A 209 -10.12 7.42 3.73
CA GLN A 209 -10.29 8.82 4.12
C GLN A 209 -10.21 8.99 5.64
N THR A 210 -10.88 8.12 6.39
CA THR A 210 -10.83 8.10 7.87
C THR A 210 -9.43 7.78 8.38
N ALA A 211 -8.76 6.76 7.83
CA ALA A 211 -7.37 6.43 8.17
C ALA A 211 -6.39 7.58 7.86
N THR A 212 -6.61 8.30 6.75
CA THR A 212 -5.83 9.49 6.40
C THR A 212 -6.05 10.64 7.39
N GLN A 213 -7.28 10.80 7.90
CA GLN A 213 -7.56 11.78 8.94
C GLN A 213 -6.94 11.39 10.29
N ASP A 214 -7.01 10.12 10.65
CA ASP A 214 -6.46 9.63 11.92
C ASP A 214 -4.94 9.62 11.93
N THR A 215 -4.27 9.31 10.81
CA THR A 215 -2.82 9.50 10.67
C THR A 215 -2.42 10.98 10.78
N LYS A 216 -3.21 11.91 10.20
CA LYS A 216 -3.01 13.35 10.39
C LYS A 216 -3.18 13.78 11.86
N LYS A 217 -4.18 13.24 12.57
CA LYS A 217 -4.36 13.48 14.01
C LYS A 217 -3.21 12.90 14.83
N ALA A 218 -2.75 11.70 14.51
CA ALA A 218 -1.61 11.05 15.15
C ALA A 218 -0.32 11.86 15.00
N LEU A 219 -0.06 12.42 13.80
CA LEU A 219 1.06 13.35 13.59
C LEU A 219 0.94 14.62 14.44
N LYS A 220 -0.27 15.18 14.57
CA LYS A 220 -0.51 16.33 15.47
C LYS A 220 -0.25 15.96 16.93
N TYR A 221 -0.73 14.82 17.41
CA TYR A 221 -0.46 14.36 18.78
C TYR A 221 1.03 14.10 19.01
N GLN A 222 1.72 13.45 18.07
CA GLN A 222 3.16 13.25 18.12
C GLN A 222 3.92 14.60 18.20
N SER A 223 3.51 15.59 17.42
CA SER A 223 4.13 16.93 17.46
C SER A 223 3.92 17.65 18.80
N LYS A 224 2.72 17.51 19.40
CA LYS A 224 2.40 18.09 20.72
C LYS A 224 3.13 17.39 21.86
N ALA A 225 3.23 16.05 21.82
CA ALA A 225 3.96 15.27 22.80
C ALA A 225 5.46 15.65 22.83
N ARG A 226 6.10 15.77 21.65
CA ARG A 226 7.49 16.27 21.55
C ARG A 226 7.69 17.67 22.14
N ARG A 227 6.67 18.54 22.06
CA ARG A 227 6.72 19.88 22.67
C ARG A 227 6.58 19.82 24.19
N GLY A 228 5.74 18.95 24.72
CA GLY A 228 5.62 18.69 26.17
C GLY A 228 6.92 18.17 26.76
N GLU A 229 7.53 17.14 26.16
CA GLU A 229 8.83 16.59 26.59
C GLU A 229 10.00 17.59 26.53
N LEU A 230 9.87 18.66 25.73
CA LEU A 230 10.85 19.74 25.69
C LEU A 230 10.61 20.74 26.84
N ILE A 231 9.35 21.05 27.15
CA ILE A 231 8.96 21.94 28.26
C ILE A 231 9.33 21.30 29.60
N ASP A 232 8.98 20.03 29.83
CA ASP A 232 9.28 19.31 31.08
C ASP A 232 10.80 19.27 31.36
N ARG A 233 11.59 19.15 30.30
CA ARG A 233 13.06 19.13 30.38
C ARG A 233 13.64 20.51 30.70
N ILE A 234 13.07 21.57 30.12
CA ILE A 234 13.45 22.94 30.45
C ILE A 234 13.10 23.24 31.91
N GLU A 235 11.90 22.86 32.37
CA GLU A 235 11.46 23.06 33.74
C GLU A 235 12.35 22.30 34.75
N TYR A 236 12.75 21.08 34.42
CA TYR A 236 13.71 20.30 35.22
C TYR A 236 15.06 21.01 35.37
N HIS A 237 15.63 21.52 34.26
CA HIS A 237 16.90 22.24 34.30
C HIS A 237 16.81 23.59 35.01
N VAL A 238 15.69 24.30 34.86
CA VAL A 238 15.42 25.55 35.59
C VAL A 238 15.30 25.29 37.10
N THR A 239 14.64 24.21 37.50
CA THR A 239 14.51 23.81 38.91
C THR A 239 15.88 23.50 39.51
N GLN A 240 16.71 22.68 38.84
CA GLN A 240 18.08 22.42 39.28
C GLN A 240 18.91 23.70 39.42
N ALA A 241 18.84 24.61 38.44
CA ALA A 241 19.57 25.87 38.49
C ALA A 241 19.13 26.74 39.70
N THR A 242 17.83 26.72 40.02
CA THR A 242 17.28 27.44 41.17
C THR A 242 17.81 26.88 42.49
N ASP A 243 17.86 25.55 42.63
CA ASP A 243 18.41 24.88 43.80
C ASP A 243 19.88 25.23 44.05
N TYR A 244 20.70 25.31 43.00
CA TYR A 244 22.10 25.73 43.12
C TYR A 244 22.26 27.19 43.56
N VAL A 245 21.40 28.08 43.07
CA VAL A 245 21.40 29.50 43.46
C VAL A 245 20.98 29.67 44.91
N ASP A 246 19.98 28.93 45.37
CA ASP A 246 19.53 28.96 46.76
C ASP A 246 20.58 28.38 47.71
N TYR A 247 21.24 27.29 47.33
CA TYR A 247 22.40 26.78 48.06
C TYR A 247 23.50 27.83 48.18
N GLY A 248 23.85 28.51 47.08
CA GLY A 248 24.82 29.60 47.06
C GLY A 248 24.43 30.76 47.99
N ARG A 249 23.14 31.13 48.01
CA ARG A 249 22.61 32.18 48.90
C ARG A 249 22.73 31.81 50.38
N VAL A 250 22.47 30.55 50.74
CA VAL A 250 22.63 30.07 52.13
C VAL A 250 24.09 30.12 52.56
N GLU A 251 25.01 29.69 51.70
CA GLU A 251 26.44 29.75 51.97
C GLU A 251 26.95 31.19 52.09
N LEU A 252 26.47 32.12 51.25
CA LEU A 252 26.77 33.55 51.38
C LEU A 252 26.24 34.15 52.70
N ARG A 253 25.06 33.73 53.16
CA ARG A 253 24.52 34.15 54.47
C ARG A 253 25.41 33.67 55.62
N LYS A 254 25.81 32.39 55.61
CA LYS A 254 26.76 31.84 56.59
C LYS A 254 28.08 32.60 56.58
N ALA A 255 28.63 32.89 55.40
CA ALA A 255 29.85 33.69 55.26
C ALA A 255 29.67 35.10 55.88
N GLY A 256 28.51 35.74 55.68
CA GLY A 256 28.17 37.00 56.32
C GLY A 256 28.10 36.93 57.86
N GLU A 257 27.55 35.85 58.41
CA GLU A 257 27.52 35.62 59.86
C GLU A 257 28.91 35.40 60.45
N TYR A 258 29.76 34.61 59.77
CA TYR A 258 31.17 34.44 60.16
C TYR A 258 31.91 35.79 60.13
N ALA A 259 31.70 36.60 59.10
CA ALA A 259 32.28 37.93 59.01
C ALA A 259 31.79 38.87 60.14
N ALA A 260 30.50 38.82 60.49
CA ALA A 260 29.94 39.63 61.59
C ALA A 260 30.44 39.20 62.97
N LYS A 261 30.56 37.88 63.22
CA LYS A 261 31.17 37.33 64.44
C LYS A 261 32.63 37.76 64.57
N ALA A 262 33.40 37.74 63.48
CA ALA A 262 34.78 38.23 63.45
C ALA A 262 34.89 39.73 63.78
N ARG A 263 33.93 40.57 63.32
CA ARG A 263 33.87 42.01 63.66
C ARG A 263 33.60 42.29 65.15
N LYS A 264 32.78 41.46 65.82
CA LYS A 264 32.54 41.60 67.27
C LYS A 264 33.77 41.23 68.11
N VAL A 265 34.52 40.22 67.68
CA VAL A 265 35.80 39.85 68.31
C VAL A 265 36.83 40.96 68.15
N THR A 266 36.86 41.67 67.02
CA THR A 266 37.74 42.83 66.82
C THR A 266 37.35 44.03 67.69
N HIS A 267 36.06 44.27 67.99
CA HIS A 267 35.65 45.30 68.94
C HIS A 267 35.96 44.96 70.41
N HIS A 268 35.97 43.68 70.81
CA HIS A 268 36.47 43.28 72.14
C HIS A 268 38.00 43.27 72.24
N ILE A 269 38.69 43.27 71.10
CA ILE A 269 40.12 43.51 70.97
C ILE A 269 40.33 44.99 70.58
N THR A 270 39.56 45.92 71.16
CA THR A 270 40.06 47.29 71.33
C THR A 270 41.01 47.23 72.51
N VAL A 271 42.28 47.09 72.19
CA VAL A 271 43.34 46.81 73.15
C VAL A 271 44.01 48.12 73.55
N PRO A 272 43.89 48.61 74.81
CA PRO A 272 44.78 49.65 75.32
C PRO A 272 46.14 49.09 75.78
N ARG A 273 46.36 47.76 75.76
CA ARG A 273 47.51 47.11 76.43
C ARG A 273 48.57 46.44 75.51
N LEU A 274 48.23 46.00 74.30
CA LEU A 274 49.17 45.58 73.24
C LEU A 274 49.62 46.72 72.30
N ALA A 275 48.83 47.80 72.14
CA ALA A 275 49.23 48.93 71.31
C ALA A 275 50.50 49.64 71.83
N ARG A 276 50.77 49.60 73.13
CA ARG A 276 51.97 50.19 73.75
C ARG A 276 53.23 49.30 73.65
N ARG A 277 53.08 48.00 73.35
CA ARG A 277 54.21 47.05 73.18
C ARG A 277 54.59 46.84 71.71
N LEU A 278 53.65 47.01 70.77
CA LEU A 278 53.92 46.90 69.33
C LEU A 278 54.58 48.16 68.75
N LEU A 279 54.34 49.34 69.32
CA LEU A 279 54.99 50.59 68.92
C LEU A 279 56.49 50.65 69.26
N LEU A 280 56.97 49.92 70.27
CA LEU A 280 58.43 49.84 70.56
C LEU A 280 59.20 48.91 69.61
N ASN A 281 58.53 47.91 69.01
CA ASN A 281 59.16 46.94 68.12
C ASN A 281 59.10 47.35 66.63
N TYR A 282 58.20 48.28 66.27
CA TYR A 282 58.11 48.81 64.91
C TYR A 282 59.23 49.81 64.59
N GLN A 283 59.72 50.53 65.60
CA GLN A 283 60.83 51.47 65.43
C GLN A 283 62.14 50.75 65.12
N THR A 284 62.36 49.55 65.65
CA THR A 284 63.53 48.71 65.36
C THR A 284 63.41 47.92 64.05
N ALA A 285 62.19 47.55 63.64
CA ALA A 285 61.93 46.87 62.37
C ALA A 285 62.06 47.79 61.14
N PHE A 286 61.76 49.09 61.29
CA PHE A 286 61.91 50.08 60.21
C PHE A 286 63.38 50.33 59.84
N TYR A 287 64.29 50.42 60.83
CA TYR A 287 65.74 50.54 60.56
C TYR A 287 66.33 49.29 59.89
N LEU A 288 65.83 48.09 60.22
CA LEU A 288 66.25 46.84 59.57
C LEU A 288 65.73 46.73 58.13
N TRP A 289 64.52 47.22 57.85
CA TRP A 289 63.93 47.23 56.51
C TRP A 289 64.62 48.23 55.58
N GLU A 290 65.01 49.41 56.07
CA GLU A 290 65.79 50.40 55.28
C GLU A 290 67.18 49.86 54.91
N LEU A 291 67.83 49.10 55.82
CA LEU A 291 69.10 48.40 55.56
C LEU A 291 68.97 47.26 54.54
N CYS A 292 67.86 46.50 54.55
CA CYS A 292 67.61 45.45 53.56
C CYS A 292 67.19 46.01 52.19
N ARG A 293 66.52 47.16 52.13
CA ARG A 293 66.07 47.81 50.89
C ARG A 293 67.22 48.38 50.05
N LEU A 294 68.34 48.75 50.68
CA LEU A 294 69.57 49.19 50.01
C LEU A 294 70.38 48.03 49.39
N ALA A 295 70.14 46.78 49.81
CA ALA A 295 70.93 45.62 49.39
C ALA A 295 70.31 44.80 48.23
N ALA A 296 69.08 45.09 47.80
CA ALA A 296 68.39 44.28 46.79
C ALA A 296 67.75 45.15 45.69
N ARG A 297 68.56 45.56 44.70
CA ARG A 297 68.08 45.91 43.35
C ARG A 297 68.23 44.70 42.41
N PRO A 298 67.29 44.48 41.48
CA PRO A 298 67.09 43.21 40.76
C PRO A 298 67.99 43.14 39.50
N PRO A 299 68.13 41.98 38.83
CA PRO A 299 67.16 41.65 37.77
C PRO A 299 66.88 40.15 37.52
N CYS A 300 65.71 39.92 36.91
CA CYS A 300 65.42 38.95 35.83
C CYS A 300 65.57 37.43 36.03
N GLY A 301 64.49 36.72 35.65
CA GLY A 301 64.54 35.41 35.00
C GLY A 301 64.31 34.19 35.90
N ASP A 302 63.25 33.43 35.61
CA ASP A 302 63.02 32.04 36.07
C ASP A 302 62.66 31.81 37.55
N THR A 303 61.51 32.35 37.96
CA THR A 303 60.96 32.20 39.33
C THR A 303 60.55 30.77 39.72
N CYS A 304 60.46 29.81 38.80
CA CYS A 304 60.01 28.45 39.13
C CYS A 304 61.15 27.43 39.35
N LYS A 305 62.40 27.70 38.93
CA LYS A 305 63.54 26.76 39.09
C LYS A 305 64.46 27.08 40.27
N ALA A 306 64.54 28.33 40.72
CA ALA A 306 65.32 28.69 41.93
C ALA A 306 64.66 28.20 43.24
N TYR A 307 63.33 28.11 43.28
CA TYR A 307 62.58 27.77 44.50
C TYR A 307 62.68 26.28 44.90
N CYS A 308 62.79 25.36 43.94
CA CYS A 308 63.01 23.94 44.23
C CYS A 308 64.42 23.65 44.76
N CYS A 309 65.42 24.48 44.45
CA CYS A 309 66.82 24.24 44.82
C CYS A 309 67.17 24.77 46.23
N MET A 310 66.46 25.78 46.76
CA MET A 310 66.65 26.23 48.16
C MET A 310 65.96 25.33 49.20
N LEU A 311 64.93 24.57 48.80
CA LEU A 311 64.19 23.67 49.71
C LEU A 311 64.99 22.41 50.09
N THR A 312 66.05 22.08 49.36
CA THR A 312 66.89 20.90 49.57
C THR A 312 68.18 21.17 50.36
N THR A 313 68.51 22.42 50.72
CA THR A 313 69.76 22.77 51.42
C THR A 313 69.60 23.50 52.76
N SER A 314 68.38 23.69 53.27
CA SER A 314 68.13 24.31 54.59
C SER A 314 67.90 23.28 55.71
N HIS A 315 68.80 23.28 56.70
CA HIS A 315 68.85 22.32 57.82
C HIS A 315 68.12 22.76 59.11
N SER A 316 67.30 23.83 59.09
CA SER A 316 66.55 24.28 60.27
C SER A 316 65.01 24.29 60.07
N PRO A 317 64.23 23.73 61.01
CA PRO A 317 62.77 23.59 60.87
C PRO A 317 62.01 24.93 60.89
N LEU A 318 62.62 25.99 61.42
CA LEU A 318 62.03 27.33 61.47
C LEU A 318 62.07 28.03 60.10
N GLN A 319 63.15 27.84 59.33
CA GLN A 319 63.27 28.41 57.98
C GLN A 319 62.30 27.77 57.00
N LYS A 320 62.02 26.46 57.12
CA LYS A 320 61.01 25.78 56.30
C LYS A 320 59.60 26.32 56.53
N LYS A 321 59.23 26.62 57.78
CA LYS A 321 57.90 27.19 58.09
C LYS A 321 57.73 28.62 57.57
N ILE A 322 58.77 29.44 57.64
CA ILE A 322 58.74 30.82 57.12
C ILE A 322 58.65 30.81 55.59
N MET A 323 59.38 29.92 54.91
CA MET A 323 59.26 29.77 53.45
C MET A 323 57.87 29.27 53.00
N ILE A 324 57.26 28.33 53.73
CA ILE A 324 55.90 27.85 53.43
C ILE A 324 54.86 28.97 53.56
N LEU A 325 55.00 29.81 54.60
CA LEU A 325 54.09 30.94 54.82
C LEU A 325 54.20 31.99 53.70
N VAL A 326 55.43 32.28 53.26
CA VAL A 326 55.68 33.17 52.12
C VAL A 326 55.16 32.57 50.81
N CYS A 327 55.31 31.26 50.59
CA CYS A 327 54.72 30.58 49.43
C CYS A 327 53.19 30.63 49.42
N LEU A 328 52.51 30.41 50.55
CA LEU A 328 51.05 30.47 50.64
C LEU A 328 50.51 31.88 50.41
N LEU A 329 51.23 32.91 50.87
CA LEU A 329 50.87 34.31 50.61
C LEU A 329 51.06 34.69 49.13
N VAL A 330 52.15 34.26 48.50
CA VAL A 330 52.40 34.52 47.07
C VAL A 330 51.41 33.74 46.19
N LEU A 331 51.11 32.49 46.50
CA LEU A 331 50.08 31.69 45.80
C LEU A 331 48.67 32.27 46.00
N GLY A 332 48.34 32.75 47.20
CA GLY A 332 47.05 33.40 47.47
C GLY A 332 46.87 34.69 46.67
N ILE A 333 47.92 35.49 46.51
CA ILE A 333 47.89 36.72 45.70
C ILE A 333 47.80 36.39 44.19
N VAL A 334 48.46 35.33 43.72
CA VAL A 334 48.38 34.88 42.31
C VAL A 334 46.99 34.30 41.99
N VAL A 335 46.36 33.55 42.89
CA VAL A 335 45.00 33.01 42.68
C VAL A 335 43.95 34.12 42.70
N VAL A 336 44.07 35.10 43.60
CA VAL A 336 43.19 36.28 43.60
C VAL A 336 43.40 37.15 42.36
N GLY A 337 44.64 37.27 41.87
CA GLY A 337 44.95 37.94 40.60
C GLY A 337 44.41 37.20 39.36
N TYR A 338 44.53 35.87 39.31
CA TYR A 338 44.02 35.05 38.20
C TYR A 338 42.48 35.03 38.15
N VAL A 339 41.83 35.05 39.31
CA VAL A 339 40.37 35.16 39.41
C VAL A 339 39.90 36.59 39.08
N CYS A 340 40.67 37.63 39.42
CA CYS A 340 40.35 39.02 39.03
C CYS A 340 40.57 39.32 37.53
N SER A 341 41.52 38.68 36.85
CA SER A 341 41.71 38.85 35.39
C SER A 341 40.72 38.07 34.52
N TYR A 342 39.90 37.19 35.11
CA TYR A 342 38.81 36.49 34.40
C TYR A 342 37.42 37.10 34.68
N LEU A 343 37.36 38.17 35.48
CA LEU A 343 36.13 38.86 35.88
C LEU A 343 36.13 40.37 35.54
N ILE A 344 37.01 40.79 34.62
CA ILE A 344 36.94 42.08 33.90
C ILE A 344 37.04 41.81 32.41
#